data_AF-A0A6N2UTD1-F1
#
_entry.id   AF-A0A6N2UTD1-F1
#
_cell.length_a   1.000
_cell.length_b   1.000
_cell.length_c   1.000
_cell.angle_alpha   90.00
_cell.angle_beta   90.00
_cell.angle_gamma   90.00
#
_symmetry.space_group_name_H-M   'P 1'
#
loop_
_entity.id
_entity.type
_entity.pdbx_description
1 polymer ?
#
loop_
_entity_poly.entity_id
_entity_poly.type
_entity_poly.pdbx_seq_one_letter_code
_entity_poly.pdbx_strand_id
1 'polypeptide(L)'
;MELLRNKSKAYADVIFWMNKDNASFHSHCKTDAGGRFYFMLPDSVKLEGKWQLSLSVTEKKKLKHCRIMLDRHFSPVPRSYSYPDLLVKDTVTVLSDEFEDSLKQSFVDEMQYLPQVIIKKQRIRKEISPEFVYDVEKDVNKLMDSGKNYPGTLGEYMENNIPHLRKDSADGPYQYAGKDIVYFFDIQKGSTRYPARGLPPEQMPIENIRQITLYDQYAQLWAVKKIKEEGIEAASPSDIDLPTVASLLHTPVIIMVHPYNDGLHDGYQKGIRHTFYDGYSQVKRFYHIDHSNSVPGDIDFRRTLYWNPEVKTDSQGKAQISFYNNTTCRRMKVSAEGLSDSGIPIITKE
;
A
#
# COMPACT_ATOMS: atom_id res chain seq x y z
N MET A 1 -15.80 34.33 2.61
CA MET A 1 -14.75 34.73 1.65
C MET A 1 -14.88 33.81 0.45
N GLU A 2 -15.46 34.28 -0.65
CA GLU A 2 -15.73 33.45 -1.84
C GLU A 2 -14.41 32.93 -2.42
N LEU A 3 -14.20 31.62 -2.34
CA LEU A 3 -13.10 30.91 -2.99
C LEU A 3 -13.16 31.22 -4.50
N LEU A 4 -12.23 32.04 -4.96
CA LEU A 4 -11.98 32.29 -6.38
C LEU A 4 -11.94 30.94 -7.12
N ARG A 5 -13.00 30.69 -7.89
CA ARG A 5 -13.20 29.51 -8.73
C ARG A 5 -11.91 29.07 -9.42
N ASN A 6 -11.67 27.76 -9.34
CA ASN A 6 -10.70 26.94 -10.07
C ASN A 6 -10.57 27.32 -11.56
N LYS A 7 -9.82 28.37 -11.89
CA LYS A 7 -9.46 28.67 -13.29
C LYS A 7 -8.24 27.83 -13.66
N SER A 8 -8.39 27.01 -14.68
CA SER A 8 -7.28 26.28 -15.27
C SER A 8 -6.19 27.24 -15.76
N LYS A 9 -4.93 26.79 -15.64
CA LYS A 9 -3.76 27.57 -16.00
C LYS A 9 -3.29 27.18 -17.39
N ALA A 10 -3.66 27.99 -18.39
CA ALA A 10 -3.25 27.78 -19.77
C ALA A 10 -1.80 28.22 -20.01
N TYR A 11 -1.07 27.48 -20.84
CA TYR A 11 0.29 27.78 -21.30
C TYR A 11 1.31 28.04 -20.18
N ALA A 12 1.12 27.42 -19.02
CA ALA A 12 2.06 27.45 -17.90
C ALA A 12 3.12 26.36 -18.07
N ASP A 13 4.34 26.63 -17.59
CA ASP A 13 5.42 25.65 -17.61
C ASP A 13 5.22 24.68 -16.42
N VAL A 14 5.13 23.39 -16.70
CA VAL A 14 5.06 22.32 -15.70
C VAL A 14 6.36 21.55 -15.71
N ILE A 15 6.96 21.42 -14.54
CA ILE A 15 8.24 20.71 -14.36
C ILE A 15 7.97 19.51 -13.47
N PHE A 16 8.48 18.34 -13.87
CA PHE A 16 8.45 17.15 -13.03
C PHE A 16 9.83 16.58 -12.77
N TRP A 17 9.97 16.00 -11.58
CA TRP A 17 11.13 15.23 -11.17
C TRP A 17 10.64 13.91 -10.58
N MET A 18 11.14 12.80 -11.07
CA MET A 18 10.75 11.48 -10.63
C MET A 18 11.99 10.68 -10.23
N ASN A 19 12.00 10.13 -9.02
CA ASN A 19 13.17 9.48 -8.45
C ASN A 19 12.80 8.11 -7.87
N LYS A 20 13.69 7.13 -8.06
CA LYS A 20 13.65 5.84 -7.38
C LYS A 20 15.05 5.24 -7.37
N ASP A 21 15.56 4.90 -6.19
CA ASP A 21 16.91 4.35 -6.00
C ASP A 21 17.98 5.24 -6.68
N ASN A 22 18.69 4.70 -7.68
CA ASN A 22 19.71 5.42 -8.45
C ASN A 22 19.20 5.98 -9.79
N ALA A 23 17.89 5.86 -10.06
CA ALA A 23 17.28 6.35 -11.29
C ALA A 23 16.52 7.66 -11.03
N SER A 24 16.74 8.63 -11.90
CA SER A 24 16.02 9.91 -11.87
C SER A 24 15.59 10.31 -13.28
N PHE A 25 14.39 10.87 -13.36
CA PHE A 25 13.82 11.44 -14.58
C PHE A 25 13.41 12.86 -14.32
N HIS A 26 13.82 13.73 -15.23
CA HIS A 26 13.45 15.13 -15.19
C HIS A 26 12.99 15.55 -16.57
N SER A 27 11.84 16.20 -16.63
CA SER A 27 11.38 16.81 -17.86
C SER A 27 10.40 17.95 -17.56
N HIS A 28 10.14 18.75 -18.59
CA HIS A 28 9.29 19.92 -18.54
C HIS A 28 8.33 19.88 -19.74
N CYS A 29 7.12 20.38 -19.53
CA CYS A 29 6.15 20.56 -20.59
C CYS A 29 5.36 21.85 -20.36
N LYS A 30 4.47 22.19 -21.30
CA LYS A 30 3.55 23.31 -21.15
C LYS A 30 2.13 22.79 -21.09
N THR A 31 1.30 23.46 -20.30
CA THR A 31 -0.13 23.20 -20.34
C THR A 31 -0.75 23.70 -21.64
N ASP A 32 -1.79 23.02 -22.11
CA ASP A 32 -2.61 23.46 -23.24
C ASP A 32 -3.54 24.63 -22.87
N ALA A 33 -4.40 25.05 -23.81
CA ALA A 33 -5.39 26.10 -23.56
C ALA A 33 -6.37 25.78 -22.42
N GLY A 34 -6.61 24.49 -22.15
CA GLY A 34 -7.47 24.00 -21.07
C GLY A 34 -6.73 23.75 -19.75
N GLY A 35 -5.42 23.95 -19.69
CA GLY A 35 -4.59 23.68 -18.51
C GLY A 35 -4.17 22.21 -18.36
N ARG A 36 -4.36 21.37 -19.37
CA ARG A 36 -3.95 19.96 -19.36
C ARG A 36 -2.49 19.84 -19.77
N PHE A 37 -1.82 18.82 -19.23
CA PHE A 37 -0.42 18.52 -19.53
C PHE A 37 -0.21 17.02 -19.56
N TYR A 38 0.86 16.59 -20.21
CA TYR A 38 1.33 15.22 -20.16
C TYR A 38 2.86 15.21 -20.18
N PHE A 39 3.44 14.12 -19.71
CA PHE A 39 4.88 13.87 -19.80
C PHE A 39 5.10 12.59 -20.59
N MET A 40 6.09 12.62 -21.47
CA MET A 40 6.56 11.43 -22.14
C MET A 40 7.76 10.89 -21.38
N LEU A 41 7.69 9.62 -21.03
CA LEU A 41 8.82 8.88 -20.47
C LEU A 41 9.47 8.07 -21.61
N PRO A 42 10.80 7.90 -21.62
CA PRO A 42 11.46 7.12 -22.67
C PRO A 42 11.00 5.64 -22.64
N ASP A 43 10.78 5.05 -23.82
CA ASP A 43 10.32 3.66 -23.95
C ASP A 43 11.28 2.62 -23.35
N SER A 44 12.57 2.96 -23.21
CA SER A 44 13.58 2.12 -22.59
C SER A 44 13.44 2.00 -21.07
N VAL A 45 12.57 2.78 -20.44
CA VAL A 45 12.45 2.85 -18.99
C VAL A 45 11.46 1.81 -18.46
N LYS A 46 11.97 0.88 -17.66
CA LYS A 46 11.14 0.00 -16.84
C LYS A 46 10.61 0.77 -15.63
N LEU A 47 9.43 1.37 -15.79
CA LEU A 47 8.71 2.01 -14.70
C LEU A 47 8.09 0.92 -13.83
N GLU A 48 8.88 0.34 -12.94
CA GLU A 48 8.40 -0.70 -12.04
C GLU A 48 8.29 -0.17 -10.60
N GLY A 49 7.24 -0.59 -9.89
CA GLY A 49 7.00 -0.25 -8.48
C GLY A 49 6.70 1.23 -8.24
N LYS A 50 6.86 1.67 -6.99
CA LYS A 50 6.49 3.02 -6.54
C LYS A 50 7.66 3.99 -6.73
N TRP A 51 7.43 5.09 -7.46
CA TRP A 51 8.39 6.16 -7.73
C TRP A 51 7.99 7.43 -6.99
N GLN A 52 8.96 8.15 -6.43
CA GLN A 52 8.71 9.49 -5.90
C GLN A 52 8.53 10.46 -7.06
N LEU A 53 7.52 11.32 -7.00
CA LEU A 53 7.18 12.30 -8.02
C LEU A 53 7.01 13.69 -7.40
N SER A 54 7.77 14.65 -7.90
CA SER A 54 7.66 16.07 -7.55
C SER A 54 7.23 16.87 -8.77
N LEU A 55 6.23 17.72 -8.62
CA LEU A 55 5.65 18.53 -9.69
C LEU A 55 5.59 19.99 -9.27
N SER A 56 5.94 20.89 -10.18
CA SER A 56 5.81 22.32 -9.94
C SER A 56 5.28 23.03 -11.18
N VAL A 57 4.55 24.11 -10.96
CA VAL A 57 4.08 24.99 -12.03
C VAL A 57 4.81 26.31 -11.92
N THR A 58 5.40 26.76 -13.03
CA THR A 58 6.06 28.05 -13.12
C THR A 58 5.42 28.90 -14.21
N GLU A 59 5.29 30.20 -13.96
CA GLU A 59 4.95 31.19 -14.98
C GLU A 59 6.04 32.26 -14.95
N LYS A 60 6.62 32.58 -16.12
CA LYS A 60 7.74 33.54 -16.21
C LYS A 60 8.88 33.19 -15.25
N LYS A 61 9.21 31.89 -15.13
CA LYS A 61 10.23 31.33 -14.22
C LYS A 61 9.98 31.54 -12.71
N LYS A 62 8.76 31.94 -12.32
CA LYS A 62 8.37 32.04 -10.90
C LYS A 62 7.42 30.92 -10.54
N LEU A 63 7.70 30.25 -9.42
CA LEU A 63 6.85 29.22 -8.86
C LEU A 63 5.45 29.77 -8.59
N LYS A 64 4.42 29.01 -8.99
CA LYS A 64 3.02 29.34 -8.76
C LYS A 64 2.41 28.31 -7.83
N HIS A 65 1.73 28.82 -6.81
CA HIS A 65 0.90 27.99 -5.95
C HIS A 65 -0.36 27.60 -6.73
N CYS A 66 -0.33 26.42 -7.35
CA CYS A 66 -1.41 25.89 -8.15
C CYS A 66 -1.67 24.45 -7.72
N ARG A 67 -2.93 24.06 -7.78
CA ARG A 67 -3.32 22.67 -7.56
C ARG A 67 -3.04 21.89 -8.84
N ILE A 68 -2.06 20.99 -8.77
CA ILE A 68 -1.73 20.08 -9.85
C ILE A 68 -2.60 18.84 -9.67
N MET A 69 -3.40 18.49 -10.67
CA MET A 69 -4.23 17.27 -10.66
C MET A 69 -3.55 16.21 -11.54
N LEU A 70 -3.53 14.98 -11.08
CA LEU A 70 -2.99 13.85 -11.82
C LEU A 70 -4.08 12.86 -12.13
N ASP A 71 -3.99 12.28 -13.32
CA ASP A 71 -4.85 11.20 -13.73
C ASP A 71 -4.14 9.86 -13.50
N ARG A 72 -4.60 9.09 -12.51
CA ARG A 72 -3.95 7.86 -12.04
C ARG A 72 -4.61 6.58 -12.57
N HIS A 73 -5.04 6.57 -13.84
CA HIS A 73 -5.84 5.51 -14.49
C HIS A 73 -5.33 4.05 -14.39
N PHE A 74 -4.15 3.78 -13.81
CA PHE A 74 -3.57 2.43 -13.74
C PHE A 74 -3.97 1.60 -12.50
N SER A 75 -4.86 2.09 -11.65
CA SER A 75 -5.41 1.28 -10.54
C SER A 75 -6.84 0.86 -10.85
N PRO A 76 -7.10 -0.41 -11.23
CA PRO A 76 -8.48 -0.90 -11.37
C PRO A 76 -9.22 -0.64 -10.06
N VAL A 77 -10.50 -0.25 -10.14
CA VAL A 77 -11.32 0.02 -8.95
C VAL A 77 -11.27 -1.22 -8.05
N PRO A 78 -10.85 -1.09 -6.78
CA PRO A 78 -10.87 -2.22 -5.86
C PRO A 78 -12.28 -2.80 -5.83
N ARG A 79 -12.40 -4.09 -6.17
CA ARG A 79 -13.65 -4.83 -6.00
C ARG A 79 -13.42 -5.93 -4.98
N SER A 80 -14.42 -6.19 -4.16
CA SER A 80 -14.41 -7.38 -3.32
C SER A 80 -14.23 -8.61 -4.20
N TYR A 81 -13.49 -9.59 -3.70
CA TYR A 81 -13.45 -10.90 -4.33
C TYR A 81 -14.88 -11.42 -4.42
N SER A 82 -15.29 -11.79 -5.63
CA SER A 82 -16.54 -12.51 -5.83
C SER A 82 -16.39 -13.94 -5.34
N TYR A 83 -17.49 -14.63 -5.05
CA TYR A 83 -17.45 -16.04 -4.68
C TYR A 83 -16.65 -16.90 -5.69
N PRO A 84 -16.78 -16.69 -7.02
CA PRO A 84 -15.89 -17.31 -8.02
C PRO A 84 -14.39 -17.01 -7.88
N ASP A 85 -14.00 -15.79 -7.49
CA ASP A 85 -12.57 -15.46 -7.31
C ASP A 85 -11.94 -16.18 -6.11
N LEU A 86 -12.78 -16.58 -5.14
CA LEU A 86 -12.39 -17.38 -3.97
C LEU A 86 -12.40 -18.88 -4.27
N LEU A 87 -13.11 -19.29 -5.32
CA LEU A 87 -13.11 -20.66 -5.82
C LEU A 87 -11.83 -20.90 -6.64
N VAL A 88 -10.73 -21.13 -5.92
CA VAL A 88 -9.56 -21.76 -6.54
C VAL A 88 -9.99 -23.18 -6.93
N LYS A 89 -10.25 -23.41 -8.22
CA LYS A 89 -10.47 -24.76 -8.76
C LYS A 89 -9.15 -25.54 -8.68
N ASP A 90 -8.91 -26.17 -7.53
CA ASP A 90 -7.77 -27.05 -7.25
C ASP A 90 -7.79 -28.36 -8.07
N THR A 91 -8.75 -28.52 -8.99
CA THR A 91 -8.89 -29.70 -9.86
C THR A 91 -8.84 -29.29 -11.32
N VAL A 92 -7.72 -29.61 -11.96
CA VAL A 92 -7.66 -29.79 -13.41
C VAL A 92 -8.62 -30.93 -13.72
N THR A 93 -9.74 -30.64 -14.37
CA THR A 93 -10.60 -31.66 -14.97
C THR A 93 -9.77 -32.32 -16.06
N VAL A 94 -9.13 -33.45 -15.73
CA VAL A 94 -8.65 -34.38 -16.74
C VAL A 94 -9.92 -34.96 -17.34
N LEU A 95 -10.23 -34.59 -18.58
CA LEU A 95 -11.28 -35.22 -19.36
C LEU A 95 -10.80 -36.65 -19.63
N SER A 96 -11.15 -37.58 -18.75
CA SER A 96 -11.17 -39.00 -19.08
C SER A 96 -12.51 -39.28 -19.74
N ASP A 97 -12.47 -39.81 -20.96
CA ASP A 97 -13.62 -40.09 -21.85
C ASP A 97 -14.62 -41.16 -21.35
N GLU A 98 -14.65 -41.42 -20.05
CA GLU A 98 -15.58 -42.36 -19.44
C GLU A 98 -16.08 -41.76 -18.15
N PHE A 99 -17.25 -41.11 -18.16
CA PHE A 99 -18.28 -41.29 -17.13
C PHE A 99 -19.60 -40.66 -17.58
N GLU A 100 -20.66 -41.41 -17.29
CA GLU A 100 -22.06 -41.11 -17.49
C GLU A 100 -22.47 -39.72 -16.99
N ASP A 101 -23.40 -39.14 -17.75
CA ASP A 101 -24.10 -37.89 -17.47
C ASP A 101 -24.67 -37.86 -16.04
N SER A 102 -24.04 -37.05 -15.20
CA SER A 102 -24.57 -36.66 -13.91
C SER A 102 -24.65 -35.13 -13.82
N LEU A 103 -25.27 -34.50 -14.83
CA LEU A 103 -25.89 -33.19 -14.69
C LEU A 103 -27.10 -33.28 -13.74
N LYS A 104 -26.85 -33.35 -12.43
CA LYS A 104 -27.77 -32.76 -11.45
C LYS A 104 -27.35 -31.32 -11.26
N GLN A 105 -27.93 -30.46 -12.09
CA GLN A 105 -27.92 -29.02 -11.95
C GLN A 105 -28.56 -28.68 -10.60
N SER A 106 -27.75 -28.43 -9.57
CA SER A 106 -28.25 -27.84 -8.34
C SER A 106 -28.60 -26.38 -8.64
N PHE A 107 -29.90 -26.13 -8.74
CA PHE A 107 -30.47 -24.78 -8.77
C PHE A 107 -29.96 -24.00 -7.54
N VAL A 108 -29.25 -22.91 -7.79
CA VAL A 108 -28.84 -21.94 -6.78
C VAL A 108 -29.96 -20.91 -6.67
N ASP A 109 -31.04 -21.26 -5.97
CA ASP A 109 -32.18 -20.36 -5.78
C ASP A 109 -32.53 -20.12 -4.30
N GLU A 110 -31.64 -20.51 -3.37
CA GLU A 110 -31.83 -20.25 -1.94
C GLU A 110 -30.70 -19.39 -1.38
N MET A 111 -31.05 -18.22 -0.83
CA MET A 111 -30.16 -17.41 0.00
C MET A 111 -29.69 -18.25 1.19
N GLN A 112 -28.42 -18.63 1.18
CA GLN A 112 -27.82 -19.31 2.32
C GLN A 112 -27.47 -18.28 3.40
N TYR A 113 -28.25 -18.29 4.49
CA TYR A 113 -27.89 -17.56 5.70
C TYR A 113 -26.70 -18.24 6.36
N LEU A 114 -25.59 -17.52 6.53
CA LEU A 114 -24.47 -18.00 7.32
C LEU A 114 -24.95 -18.22 8.78
N PRO A 115 -24.70 -19.39 9.38
CA PRO A 115 -25.04 -19.63 10.77
C PRO A 115 -24.30 -18.63 11.66
N GLN A 116 -25.01 -18.14 12.67
CA GLN A 116 -24.49 -17.17 13.64
C GLN A 116 -23.17 -17.68 14.24
N VAL A 117 -22.08 -16.93 14.03
CA VAL A 117 -20.76 -17.31 14.53
C VAL A 117 -20.70 -16.96 16.03
N ILE A 118 -20.73 -17.99 16.87
CA ILE A 118 -20.48 -17.84 18.30
C ILE A 118 -18.96 -17.85 18.51
N ILE A 119 -18.40 -16.72 18.94
CA ILE A 119 -16.97 -16.61 19.27
C ILE A 119 -16.71 -17.46 20.53
N LYS A 120 -16.20 -18.68 20.34
CA LYS A 120 -15.89 -19.61 21.44
C LYS A 120 -14.62 -19.22 22.21
N LYS A 121 -13.66 -18.56 21.52
CA LYS A 121 -12.37 -18.15 22.08
C LYS A 121 -11.69 -17.13 21.17
N GLN A 122 -11.28 -15.99 21.70
CA GLN A 122 -10.43 -15.05 20.97
C GLN A 122 -8.98 -15.56 21.05
N ARG A 123 -8.37 -15.88 19.90
CA ARG A 123 -6.94 -16.20 19.85
C ARG A 123 -6.16 -14.91 20.13
N ILE A 124 -5.36 -14.89 21.18
CA ILE A 124 -4.39 -13.82 21.43
C ILE A 124 -3.41 -13.85 20.26
N ARG A 125 -3.41 -12.81 19.42
CA ARG A 125 -2.43 -12.67 18.34
C ARG A 125 -1.05 -12.52 18.99
N LYS A 126 -0.06 -13.30 18.54
CA LYS A 126 1.35 -13.14 18.97
C LYS A 126 1.93 -11.81 18.49
N GLU A 127 1.39 -11.25 17.41
CA GLU A 127 1.78 -9.97 16.84
C GLU A 127 0.71 -8.92 17.09
N ILE A 128 1.14 -7.78 17.65
CA ILE A 128 0.28 -6.64 17.90
C ILE A 128 0.13 -5.87 16.59
N SER A 129 -1.06 -5.94 15.99
CA SER A 129 -1.42 -5.20 14.77
C SER A 129 -2.35 -4.03 15.14
N PRO A 130 -2.25 -2.88 14.45
CA PRO A 130 -3.21 -1.80 14.65
C PRO A 130 -4.63 -2.26 14.31
N GLU A 131 -5.63 -1.76 15.03
CA GLU A 131 -7.04 -1.98 14.72
C GLU A 131 -7.43 -1.28 13.42
N PHE A 132 -6.92 -0.07 13.22
CA PHE A 132 -7.17 0.71 12.00
C PHE A 132 -5.89 1.28 11.42
N VAL A 133 -5.82 1.23 10.09
CA VAL A 133 -4.75 1.81 9.30
C VAL A 133 -5.39 2.78 8.30
N TYR A 134 -5.04 4.06 8.42
CA TYR A 134 -5.52 5.08 7.50
C TYR A 134 -4.35 5.57 6.64
N ASP A 135 -4.48 5.36 5.33
CA ASP A 135 -3.50 5.76 4.33
C ASP A 135 -3.76 7.22 3.92
N VAL A 136 -3.27 8.14 4.76
CA VAL A 136 -3.46 9.59 4.62
C VAL A 136 -2.97 10.07 3.25
N GLU A 137 -1.79 9.60 2.82
CA GLU A 137 -1.23 9.89 1.50
C GLU A 137 -2.24 9.56 0.40
N LYS A 138 -2.77 8.34 0.41
CA LYS A 138 -3.70 7.88 -0.63
C LYS A 138 -5.01 8.67 -0.62
N ASP A 139 -5.56 8.91 0.56
CA ASP A 139 -6.85 9.60 0.72
C ASP A 139 -6.75 11.07 0.30
N VAL A 140 -5.69 11.77 0.72
CA VAL A 140 -5.40 13.15 0.29
C VAL A 140 -5.13 13.21 -1.20
N ASN A 141 -4.30 12.31 -1.75
CA ASN A 141 -4.02 12.31 -3.20
C ASN A 141 -5.29 12.08 -4.03
N LYS A 142 -6.18 11.18 -3.60
CA LYS A 142 -7.48 10.95 -4.26
C LYS A 142 -8.35 12.21 -4.29
N LEU A 143 -8.40 12.95 -3.17
CA LEU A 143 -9.11 14.22 -3.11
C LEU A 143 -8.43 15.25 -4.02
N MET A 144 -7.09 15.38 -3.95
CA MET A 144 -6.27 16.26 -4.79
C MET A 144 -6.57 16.05 -6.28
N ASP A 145 -6.55 14.81 -6.74
CA ASP A 145 -6.71 14.41 -8.14
C ASP A 145 -8.14 14.52 -8.66
N SER A 146 -9.14 14.38 -7.77
CA SER A 146 -10.54 14.60 -8.12
C SER A 146 -10.98 16.07 -8.06
N GLY A 147 -10.07 17.00 -7.74
CA GLY A 147 -10.38 18.43 -7.63
C GLY A 147 -11.22 18.79 -6.39
N LYS A 148 -11.44 17.85 -5.46
CA LYS A 148 -12.23 18.04 -4.22
C LYS A 148 -11.41 18.71 -3.11
N ASN A 149 -12.06 19.38 -2.17
CA ASN A 149 -11.33 19.88 -1.00
C ASN A 149 -10.76 18.70 -0.19
N TYR A 150 -9.59 18.91 0.40
CA TYR A 150 -8.90 17.95 1.25
C TYR A 150 -8.53 18.64 2.57
N PRO A 151 -8.44 17.90 3.69
CA PRO A 151 -8.10 18.47 4.99
C PRO A 151 -6.70 19.08 4.94
N GLY A 152 -6.49 20.29 5.47
CA GLY A 152 -5.18 20.94 5.50
C GLY A 152 -4.29 20.45 6.64
N THR A 153 -4.88 19.86 7.68
CA THR A 153 -4.17 19.43 8.89
C THR A 153 -4.53 18.01 9.29
N LEU A 154 -3.67 17.40 10.12
CA LEU A 154 -3.95 16.09 10.70
C LEU A 154 -5.25 16.09 11.50
N GLY A 155 -5.51 17.14 12.29
CA GLY A 155 -6.75 17.29 13.06
C GLY A 155 -7.99 17.26 12.16
N GLU A 156 -8.02 18.09 11.11
CA GLU A 156 -9.12 18.09 10.13
C GLU A 156 -9.28 16.73 9.44
N TYR A 157 -8.17 16.04 9.15
CA TYR A 157 -8.22 14.70 8.57
C TYR A 157 -8.87 13.70 9.53
N MET A 158 -8.47 13.73 10.81
CA MET A 158 -9.00 12.83 11.83
C MET A 158 -10.50 13.03 12.05
N GLU A 159 -10.95 14.28 12.14
CA GLU A 159 -12.38 14.62 12.29
C GLU A 159 -13.23 14.10 11.13
N ASN A 160 -12.69 14.14 9.91
CA ASN A 160 -13.40 13.70 8.71
C ASN A 160 -13.42 12.18 8.53
N ASN A 161 -12.41 11.46 9.03
CA ASN A 161 -12.18 10.06 8.65
C ASN A 161 -12.22 9.06 9.81
N ILE A 162 -12.01 9.48 11.07
CA ILE A 162 -12.00 8.57 12.22
C ILE A 162 -13.39 8.56 12.87
N PRO A 163 -14.13 7.44 12.80
CA PRO A 163 -15.42 7.32 13.47
C PRO A 163 -15.25 7.44 14.99
N HIS A 164 -16.25 8.00 15.67
CA HIS A 164 -16.27 8.14 17.14
C HIS A 164 -15.18 9.04 17.74
N LEU A 165 -14.44 9.77 16.90
CA LEU A 165 -13.60 10.87 17.35
C LEU A 165 -14.49 12.03 17.81
N ARG A 166 -14.20 12.60 18.97
CA ARG A 166 -14.92 13.75 19.54
C ARG A 166 -13.94 14.73 20.17
N LYS A 167 -14.40 15.98 20.28
CA LYS A 167 -13.77 17.00 21.11
C LYS A 167 -14.77 17.47 22.15
N ASP A 168 -14.32 17.61 23.40
CA ASP A 168 -15.15 18.13 24.48
C ASP A 168 -15.35 19.66 24.38
N SER A 169 -14.44 20.35 23.70
CA SER A 169 -14.54 21.78 23.39
C SER A 169 -13.70 22.10 22.14
N ALA A 170 -13.88 23.28 21.53
CA ALA A 170 -13.14 23.68 20.32
C ALA A 170 -11.61 23.56 20.47
N ASP A 171 -11.11 23.90 21.67
CA ASP A 171 -9.69 23.84 22.04
C ASP A 171 -9.34 22.62 22.90
N GLY A 172 -10.32 21.72 23.13
CA GLY A 172 -10.15 20.53 23.96
C GLY A 172 -9.42 19.40 23.24
N PRO A 173 -8.85 18.45 23.98
CA PRO A 173 -8.20 17.28 23.39
C PRO A 173 -9.21 16.40 22.66
N TYR A 174 -8.75 15.68 21.64
CA TYR A 174 -9.56 14.64 21.03
C TYR A 174 -9.71 13.43 21.95
N GLN A 175 -10.90 12.86 21.95
CA GLN A 175 -11.22 11.57 22.55
C GLN A 175 -11.74 10.60 21.49
N TYR A 176 -11.48 9.32 21.70
CA TYR A 176 -12.01 8.25 20.86
C TYR A 176 -12.92 7.36 21.70
N ALA A 177 -14.21 7.31 21.34
CA ALA A 177 -15.21 6.53 22.07
C ALA A 177 -15.21 6.80 23.61
N GLY A 178 -14.96 8.05 24.01
CA GLY A 178 -14.89 8.48 25.41
C GLY A 178 -13.60 8.12 26.14
N LYS A 179 -12.58 7.62 25.42
CA LYS A 179 -11.23 7.38 25.93
C LYS A 179 -10.28 8.48 25.50
N ASP A 180 -9.33 8.80 26.37
CA ASP A 180 -8.24 9.71 26.05
C ASP A 180 -7.36 9.13 24.94
N ILE A 181 -6.88 10.03 24.08
CA ILE A 181 -5.96 9.70 23.00
C ILE A 181 -4.56 10.15 23.37
N VAL A 182 -3.60 9.26 23.21
CA VAL A 182 -2.17 9.59 23.23
C VAL A 182 -1.61 9.47 21.83
N TYR A 183 -0.89 10.50 21.40
CA TYR A 183 -0.28 10.55 20.09
C TYR A 183 1.19 10.18 20.18
N PHE A 184 1.66 9.36 19.25
CA PHE A 184 3.08 9.08 19.09
C PHE A 184 3.50 9.36 17.65
N PHE A 185 4.64 10.02 17.49
CA PHE A 185 5.24 10.22 16.18
C PHE A 185 6.34 9.19 15.94
N ASP A 186 6.21 8.45 14.84
CA ASP A 186 7.25 7.54 14.37
C ASP A 186 8.37 8.34 13.69
N ILE A 187 9.34 8.79 14.49
CA ILE A 187 10.47 9.60 14.06
C ILE A 187 11.76 8.79 14.22
N GLN A 188 12.61 8.81 13.20
CA GLN A 188 13.93 8.17 13.30
C GLN A 188 14.81 8.89 14.32
N LYS A 189 15.51 8.09 15.14
CA LYS A 189 16.44 8.57 16.17
C LYS A 189 17.48 9.53 15.59
N GLY A 190 17.63 10.70 16.20
CA GLY A 190 18.55 11.75 15.73
C GLY A 190 18.07 12.55 14.52
N SER A 191 16.85 12.32 14.03
CA SER A 191 16.23 13.17 13.01
C SER A 191 15.98 14.57 13.58
N THR A 192 16.51 15.59 12.91
CA THR A 192 16.21 17.02 13.14
C THR A 192 15.02 17.49 12.30
N ARG A 193 14.38 16.58 11.55
CA ARG A 193 13.38 16.90 10.52
C ARG A 193 11.96 17.00 11.07
N TYR A 194 11.13 17.68 10.29
CA TYR A 194 9.70 17.91 10.52
C TYR A 194 8.94 16.59 10.81
N PRO A 195 7.91 16.59 11.66
CA PRO A 195 7.35 17.74 12.39
C PRO A 195 8.22 18.22 13.53
N ALA A 196 8.17 19.54 13.78
CA ALA A 196 8.71 20.09 15.02
C ALA A 196 8.11 19.31 16.19
N ARG A 197 8.95 18.72 17.05
CA ARG A 197 8.50 17.99 18.25
C ARG A 197 7.49 18.86 18.99
N GLY A 198 6.31 18.31 19.30
CA GLY A 198 5.28 19.00 20.09
C GLY A 198 4.19 19.76 19.31
N LEU A 199 4.16 19.74 17.98
CA LEU A 199 3.02 20.32 17.25
C LEU A 199 1.73 19.51 17.49
N PRO A 200 0.61 20.15 17.89
CA PRO A 200 -0.66 19.46 18.05
C PRO A 200 -1.25 19.08 16.67
N PRO A 201 -2.13 18.06 16.60
CA PRO A 201 -2.71 17.60 15.34
C PRO A 201 -3.36 18.70 14.48
N GLU A 202 -3.94 19.73 15.12
CA GLU A 202 -4.59 20.87 14.47
C GLU A 202 -3.63 21.78 13.72
N GLN A 203 -2.34 21.75 14.05
CA GLN A 203 -1.32 22.59 13.43
C GLN A 203 -0.40 21.79 12.49
N MET A 204 -0.57 20.48 12.45
CA MET A 204 0.28 19.59 11.70
C MET A 204 -0.18 19.54 10.23
N PRO A 205 0.62 20.03 9.25
CA PRO A 205 0.24 20.02 7.85
C PRO A 205 0.03 18.60 7.34
N ILE A 206 -1.10 18.36 6.67
CA ILE A 206 -1.43 17.01 6.20
C ILE A 206 -0.40 16.50 5.18
N GLU A 207 0.22 17.42 4.43
CA GLU A 207 1.17 17.11 3.36
C GLU A 207 2.42 16.40 3.88
N ASN A 208 2.70 16.51 5.18
CA ASN A 208 3.85 15.87 5.82
C ASN A 208 3.49 14.51 6.44
N ILE A 209 2.23 14.10 6.39
CA ILE A 209 1.72 12.89 7.01
C ILE A 209 1.43 11.84 5.95
N ARG A 210 2.10 10.70 6.07
CA ARG A 210 1.93 9.58 5.16
C ARG A 210 0.78 8.68 5.60
N GLN A 211 0.73 8.35 6.88
CA GLN A 211 -0.17 7.34 7.42
C GLN A 211 -0.43 7.60 8.90
N ILE A 212 -1.59 7.18 9.39
CA ILE A 212 -1.86 7.05 10.82
C ILE A 212 -2.35 5.64 11.15
N THR A 213 -1.98 5.16 12.32
CA THR A 213 -2.41 3.86 12.85
C THR A 213 -3.01 4.03 14.24
N LEU A 214 -4.13 3.37 14.49
CA LEU A 214 -4.88 3.45 15.73
C LEU A 214 -4.79 2.12 16.48
N TYR A 215 -4.39 2.21 17.75
CA TYR A 215 -4.33 1.11 18.69
C TYR A 215 -5.31 1.34 19.85
N ASP A 216 -6.29 0.47 20.04
CA ASP A 216 -7.30 0.58 21.12
C ASP A 216 -7.13 -0.55 22.15
N GLN A 217 -7.35 -1.81 21.76
CA GLN A 217 -7.40 -2.93 22.71
C GLN A 217 -6.02 -3.32 23.25
N TYR A 218 -4.97 -3.06 22.46
CA TYR A 218 -3.61 -3.51 22.76
C TYR A 218 -2.61 -2.36 22.90
N ALA A 219 -3.09 -1.13 23.11
CA ALA A 219 -2.28 0.08 23.22
C ALA A 219 -1.13 -0.04 24.23
N GLN A 220 -1.41 -0.49 25.46
CA GLN A 220 -0.39 -0.64 26.50
C GLN A 220 0.65 -1.74 26.18
N LEU A 221 0.20 -2.89 25.67
CA LEU A 221 1.09 -3.97 25.26
C LEU A 221 1.99 -3.55 24.10
N TRP A 222 1.44 -2.79 23.15
CA TRP A 222 2.17 -2.20 22.06
C TRP A 222 3.26 -1.25 22.57
N ALA A 223 2.92 -0.35 23.50
CA ALA A 223 3.86 0.62 24.08
C ALA A 223 5.02 -0.09 24.81
N VAL A 224 4.72 -1.09 25.63
CA VAL A 224 5.74 -1.89 26.34
C VAL A 224 6.64 -2.64 25.37
N LYS A 225 6.09 -3.21 24.29
CA LYS A 225 6.87 -3.91 23.26
C LYS A 225 7.82 -2.96 22.54
N LYS A 226 7.34 -1.79 22.11
CA LYS A 226 8.16 -0.76 21.44
C LYS A 226 9.30 -0.26 22.32
N ILE A 227 9.08 -0.05 23.62
CA ILE A 227 10.14 0.34 24.58
C ILE A 227 11.25 -0.71 24.64
N LYS A 228 10.90 -2.00 24.70
CA LYS A 228 11.86 -3.09 24.95
C LYS A 228 12.58 -3.58 23.71
N GLU A 229 11.94 -3.57 22.55
CA GLU A 229 12.44 -4.28 21.36
C GLU A 229 12.99 -3.37 20.27
N GLU A 230 12.51 -2.13 20.12
CA GLU A 230 12.79 -1.34 18.91
C GLU A 230 13.47 0.01 19.16
N GLY A 231 13.61 0.46 20.41
CA GLY A 231 14.39 1.67 20.75
C GLY A 231 13.93 2.96 20.03
N ILE A 232 12.66 3.02 19.64
CA ILE A 232 12.09 4.15 18.89
C ILE A 232 11.94 5.38 19.81
N GLU A 233 12.47 6.52 19.37
CA GLU A 233 12.17 7.82 19.96
C GLU A 233 10.80 8.29 19.47
N ALA A 234 9.73 7.85 20.13
CA ALA A 234 8.43 8.42 19.87
C ALA A 234 8.29 9.76 20.60
N ALA A 235 8.11 10.84 19.86
CA ALA A 235 7.71 12.12 20.44
C ALA A 235 6.20 12.09 20.68
N SER A 236 5.76 12.58 21.84
CA SER A 236 4.35 12.81 22.14
C SER A 236 4.06 14.31 22.10
N PRO A 237 2.99 14.77 21.45
CA PRO A 237 2.53 16.16 21.50
C PRO A 237 1.77 16.49 22.79
N SER A 238 1.42 15.50 23.61
CA SER A 238 0.71 15.70 24.88
C SER A 238 1.63 15.66 26.10
N ASP A 239 2.95 15.76 25.92
CA ASP A 239 4.01 15.61 26.94
C ASP A 239 4.02 14.27 27.70
N ILE A 240 3.09 13.36 27.41
CA ILE A 240 3.01 12.03 28.02
C ILE A 240 3.96 11.08 27.27
N ASP A 241 4.98 10.57 27.96
CA ASP A 241 5.94 9.61 27.40
C ASP A 241 5.44 8.15 27.43
N LEU A 242 6.09 7.26 26.67
CA LEU A 242 5.74 5.83 26.61
C LEU A 242 5.76 5.15 28.00
N PRO A 243 6.75 5.38 28.88
CA PRO A 243 6.75 4.86 30.24
C PRO A 243 5.51 5.26 31.05
N THR A 244 5.05 6.50 30.91
CA THR A 244 3.83 6.98 31.56
C THR A 244 2.61 6.24 31.01
N VAL A 245 2.48 6.10 29.68
CA VAL A 245 1.38 5.34 29.06
C VAL A 245 1.31 3.89 29.55
N ALA A 246 2.47 3.25 29.73
CA ALA A 246 2.55 1.88 30.23
C ALA A 246 2.09 1.73 31.70
N SER A 247 2.00 2.82 32.46
CA SER A 247 1.60 2.82 33.88
C SER A 247 0.19 3.37 34.14
N LEU A 248 -0.54 3.81 33.10
CA LEU A 248 -1.89 4.34 33.25
C LEU A 248 -2.90 3.28 33.72
N LEU A 249 -3.75 3.67 34.68
CA LEU A 249 -4.83 2.85 35.25
C LEU A 249 -5.97 2.57 34.25
N HIS A 250 -6.15 3.45 33.26
CA HIS A 250 -7.10 3.29 32.16
C HIS A 250 -6.34 3.15 30.84
N THR A 251 -6.83 2.28 29.93
CA THR A 251 -6.18 2.04 28.63
C THR A 251 -6.52 3.19 27.68
N PRO A 252 -5.58 4.12 27.39
CA PRO A 252 -5.82 5.15 26.38
C PRO A 252 -5.82 4.51 24.98
N VAL A 253 -6.36 5.24 24.03
CA VAL A 253 -6.18 4.94 22.60
C VAL A 253 -4.86 5.56 22.16
N ILE A 254 -4.04 4.79 21.46
CA ILE A 254 -2.81 5.29 20.87
C ILE A 254 -3.05 5.57 19.39
N ILE A 255 -2.76 6.80 18.96
CA ILE A 255 -2.65 7.14 17.54
C ILE A 255 -1.17 7.32 17.23
N MET A 256 -0.62 6.39 16.44
CA MET A 256 0.71 6.53 15.90
C MET A 256 0.63 7.24 14.54
N VAL A 257 1.33 8.36 14.46
CA VAL A 257 1.43 9.20 13.28
C VAL A 257 2.74 8.88 12.59
N HIS A 258 2.67 8.50 11.32
CA HIS A 258 3.83 8.20 10.48
C HIS A 258 4.02 9.34 9.48
N PRO A 259 4.89 10.32 9.80
CA PRO A 259 5.26 11.36 8.84
C PRO A 259 6.09 10.77 7.70
N TYR A 260 6.24 11.53 6.61
CA TYR A 260 7.27 11.24 5.63
C TYR A 260 8.65 11.38 6.25
N ASN A 261 9.54 10.45 5.92
CA ASN A 261 10.95 10.51 6.32
C ASN A 261 11.87 10.53 5.09
N ASP A 262 11.43 11.18 4.02
CA ASP A 262 12.24 11.40 2.83
C ASP A 262 12.68 12.87 2.73
N GLY A 263 13.70 13.12 1.91
CA GLY A 263 14.19 14.48 1.69
C GLY A 263 13.26 15.35 0.83
N LEU A 264 12.17 14.80 0.29
CA LEU A 264 11.23 15.56 -0.56
C LEU A 264 10.24 16.36 0.27
N HIS A 265 9.81 15.79 1.40
CA HIS A 265 8.91 16.45 2.33
C HIS A 265 9.68 17.26 3.39
N ASP A 266 11.01 17.37 3.27
CA ASP A 266 11.86 18.23 4.10
C ASP A 266 11.71 19.68 3.65
N GLY A 267 10.94 20.47 4.40
CA GLY A 267 10.69 21.88 4.11
C GLY A 267 9.65 22.09 2.99
N TYR A 268 8.38 21.81 3.29
CA TYR A 268 7.23 22.10 2.42
C TYR A 268 7.40 23.44 1.68
N GLN A 269 7.49 23.37 0.36
CA GLN A 269 7.50 24.54 -0.50
C GLN A 269 6.15 24.72 -1.17
N LYS A 270 5.46 25.78 -0.77
CA LYS A 270 4.18 26.17 -1.36
C LYS A 270 4.31 26.30 -2.88
N GLY A 271 3.59 25.44 -3.62
CA GLY A 271 3.58 25.40 -5.08
C GLY A 271 4.33 24.23 -5.71
N ILE A 272 4.95 23.37 -4.89
CA ILE A 272 5.45 22.06 -5.31
C ILE A 272 4.49 20.99 -4.75
N ARG A 273 4.07 20.07 -5.60
CA ARG A 273 3.35 18.86 -5.19
C ARG A 273 4.32 17.70 -5.14
N HIS A 274 4.52 17.14 -3.95
CA HIS A 274 5.19 15.86 -3.75
C HIS A 274 4.14 14.76 -3.68
N THR A 275 4.38 13.65 -4.38
CA THR A 275 3.49 12.49 -4.43
C THR A 275 4.25 11.28 -4.97
N PHE A 276 3.54 10.21 -5.30
CA PHE A 276 4.12 9.02 -5.91
C PHE A 276 3.44 8.67 -7.23
N TYR A 277 4.23 8.08 -8.12
CA TYR A 277 3.78 7.44 -9.34
C TYR A 277 3.93 5.93 -9.19
N ASP A 278 2.82 5.21 -9.32
CA ASP A 278 2.83 3.75 -9.30
C ASP A 278 3.09 3.24 -10.72
N GLY A 279 4.30 2.71 -10.93
CA GLY A 279 4.68 2.02 -12.14
C GLY A 279 4.05 0.63 -12.23
N TYR A 280 4.42 -0.10 -13.27
CA TYR A 280 4.06 -1.49 -13.47
C TYR A 280 4.45 -2.36 -12.27
N SER A 281 3.60 -3.34 -11.97
CA SER A 281 3.92 -4.36 -10.99
C SER A 281 5.13 -5.16 -11.46
N GLN A 282 6.11 -5.34 -10.58
CA GLN A 282 7.23 -6.22 -10.87
C GLN A 282 6.71 -7.65 -11.06
N VAL A 283 7.20 -8.32 -12.11
CA VAL A 283 6.95 -9.74 -12.29
C VAL A 283 7.62 -10.46 -11.12
N LYS A 284 6.81 -10.99 -10.20
CA LYS A 284 7.31 -11.84 -9.13
C LYS A 284 7.90 -13.10 -9.76
N ARG A 285 9.20 -13.29 -9.58
CA ARG A 285 9.83 -14.58 -9.92
C ARG A 285 9.33 -15.63 -8.96
N PHE A 286 9.12 -16.84 -9.46
CA PHE A 286 8.80 -17.98 -8.60
C PHE A 286 9.97 -18.22 -7.64
N TYR A 287 9.67 -18.47 -6.37
CA TYR A 287 10.69 -18.69 -5.36
C TYR A 287 11.21 -20.12 -5.47
N HIS A 288 12.51 -20.25 -5.70
CA HIS A 288 13.20 -21.54 -5.67
C HIS A 288 13.81 -21.73 -4.29
N ILE A 289 13.38 -22.77 -3.57
CA ILE A 289 14.02 -23.15 -2.30
C ILE A 289 15.24 -23.99 -2.65
N ASP A 290 16.38 -23.60 -2.10
CA ASP A 290 17.62 -24.37 -2.16
C ASP A 290 17.65 -25.36 -0.99
N HIS A 291 17.63 -26.65 -1.32
CA HIS A 291 17.71 -27.76 -0.37
C HIS A 291 19.11 -28.40 -0.37
N SER A 292 20.15 -27.72 -0.86
CA SER A 292 21.52 -28.27 -0.87
C SER A 292 22.02 -28.62 0.54
N ASN A 293 21.58 -27.88 1.55
CA ASN A 293 22.03 -27.98 2.95
C ASN A 293 20.90 -28.36 3.93
N SER A 294 19.72 -28.75 3.44
CA SER A 294 18.58 -29.09 4.30
C SER A 294 18.82 -30.41 5.04
N VAL A 295 18.49 -30.44 6.32
CA VAL A 295 18.63 -31.61 7.20
C VAL A 295 17.35 -32.44 7.15
N PRO A 296 17.39 -33.78 7.28
CA PRO A 296 16.16 -34.59 7.35
C PRO A 296 15.26 -34.13 8.51
N GLY A 297 14.09 -33.55 8.19
CA GLY A 297 13.12 -33.04 9.17
C GLY A 297 12.50 -31.69 8.82
N ASP A 298 13.13 -30.91 7.94
CA ASP A 298 12.56 -29.64 7.46
C ASP A 298 11.32 -29.89 6.59
N ILE A 299 10.13 -29.48 7.03
CA ILE A 299 8.90 -29.79 6.32
C ILE A 299 8.67 -28.79 5.17
N ASP A 300 8.66 -29.29 3.93
CA ASP A 300 8.38 -28.53 2.71
C ASP A 300 7.05 -28.95 2.10
N PHE A 301 6.06 -28.06 2.17
CA PHE A 301 4.70 -28.27 1.65
C PHE A 301 4.45 -27.61 0.28
N ARG A 302 5.49 -27.18 -0.44
CA ARG A 302 5.32 -26.56 -1.76
C ARG A 302 4.57 -27.50 -2.71
N ARG A 303 3.44 -27.01 -3.25
CA ARG A 303 2.68 -27.72 -4.29
C ARG A 303 3.33 -27.57 -5.67
N THR A 304 3.88 -26.39 -5.95
CA THR A 304 4.62 -26.07 -7.17
C THR A 304 6.11 -26.13 -6.85
N LEU A 305 6.88 -26.97 -7.55
CA LEU A 305 8.32 -27.11 -7.31
C LEU A 305 9.16 -26.22 -8.22
N TYR A 306 8.63 -25.91 -9.40
CA TYR A 306 9.27 -25.09 -10.42
C TYR A 306 8.20 -24.33 -11.22
N TRP A 307 8.48 -23.07 -11.52
CA TRP A 307 7.70 -22.25 -12.44
C TRP A 307 8.61 -21.22 -13.10
N ASN A 308 8.71 -21.25 -14.43
CA ASN A 308 9.45 -20.27 -15.20
C ASN A 308 8.74 -20.00 -16.53
N PRO A 309 8.20 -18.78 -16.75
CA PRO A 309 7.52 -18.44 -18.00
C PRO A 309 8.48 -18.10 -19.15
N GLU A 310 9.79 -18.00 -18.91
CA GLU A 310 10.78 -17.57 -19.90
C GLU A 310 11.81 -18.66 -20.23
N VAL A 311 11.40 -19.93 -20.22
CA VAL A 311 12.28 -21.03 -20.66
C VAL A 311 12.52 -20.91 -22.16
N LYS A 312 13.79 -20.81 -22.56
CA LYS A 312 14.22 -20.80 -23.97
C LYS A 312 14.92 -22.11 -24.27
N THR A 313 14.65 -22.66 -25.44
CA THR A 313 15.38 -23.81 -25.95
C THR A 313 16.75 -23.40 -26.47
N ASP A 314 17.69 -24.33 -26.44
CA ASP A 314 18.96 -24.21 -27.14
C ASP A 314 18.78 -24.27 -28.66
N SER A 315 19.89 -24.17 -29.40
CA SER A 315 19.89 -24.26 -30.87
C SER A 315 19.44 -25.61 -31.42
N GLN A 316 19.30 -26.64 -30.57
CA GLN A 316 18.80 -27.97 -30.91
C GLN A 316 17.33 -28.16 -30.50
N GLY A 317 16.66 -27.11 -30.00
CA GLY A 317 15.28 -27.16 -29.56
C GLY A 317 15.09 -27.83 -28.20
N LYS A 318 16.15 -28.00 -27.40
CA LYS A 318 16.07 -28.64 -26.07
C LYS A 318 16.15 -27.62 -24.94
N ALA A 319 15.47 -27.90 -23.84
CA ALA A 319 15.60 -27.16 -22.60
C ALA A 319 15.87 -28.14 -21.45
N GLN A 320 16.85 -27.82 -20.60
CA GLN A 320 17.14 -28.60 -19.40
C GLN A 320 16.75 -27.78 -18.17
N ILE A 321 15.95 -28.40 -17.29
CA ILE A 321 15.44 -27.77 -16.07
C ILE A 321 15.85 -28.65 -14.88
N SER A 322 16.33 -28.02 -13.82
CA SER A 322 16.65 -28.69 -12.56
C SER A 322 16.01 -27.94 -11.40
N PHE A 323 15.45 -28.67 -10.44
CA PHE A 323 14.78 -28.11 -9.27
C PHE A 323 14.88 -29.07 -8.09
N TYR A 324 14.77 -28.53 -6.87
CA TYR A 324 14.72 -29.32 -5.66
C TYR A 324 13.31 -29.83 -5.39
N ASN A 325 13.20 -31.11 -5.02
CA ASN A 325 11.95 -31.72 -4.60
C ASN A 325 11.49 -31.19 -3.23
N ASN A 326 10.25 -31.47 -2.84
CA ASN A 326 9.74 -31.20 -1.49
C ASN A 326 9.80 -32.47 -0.60
N THR A 327 9.28 -32.39 0.63
CA THR A 327 9.27 -33.53 1.56
C THR A 327 8.22 -34.60 1.29
N THR A 328 7.45 -34.49 0.20
CA THR A 328 6.38 -35.43 -0.13
C THR A 328 6.79 -36.34 -1.28
N CYS A 329 6.73 -37.65 -1.08
CA CYS A 329 6.96 -38.63 -2.15
C CYS A 329 5.66 -38.88 -2.91
N ARG A 330 5.41 -38.10 -3.97
CA ARG A 330 4.26 -38.28 -4.89
C ARG A 330 4.72 -38.17 -6.35
N ARG A 331 3.92 -38.69 -7.28
CA ARG A 331 4.14 -38.50 -8.72
C ARG A 331 4.05 -37.01 -9.04
N MET A 332 5.09 -36.49 -9.68
CA MET A 332 5.12 -35.10 -10.16
C MET A 332 4.22 -34.97 -11.39
N LYS A 333 3.54 -33.83 -11.49
CA LYS A 333 2.86 -33.43 -12.72
C LYS A 333 3.68 -32.34 -13.38
N VAL A 334 3.91 -32.48 -14.68
CA VAL A 334 4.65 -31.49 -15.46
C VAL A 334 3.72 -30.89 -16.49
N SER A 335 3.70 -29.57 -16.59
CA SER A 335 2.96 -28.84 -17.63
C SER A 335 3.90 -27.82 -18.25
N ALA A 336 4.04 -27.88 -19.56
CA ALA A 336 4.82 -26.94 -20.34
C ALA A 336 3.93 -26.34 -21.42
N GLU A 337 3.87 -25.02 -21.47
CA GLU A 337 3.12 -24.27 -22.47
C GLU A 337 4.04 -23.21 -23.06
N GLY A 338 4.01 -23.03 -24.38
CA GLY A 338 4.91 -22.11 -25.06
C GLY A 338 4.36 -21.64 -26.40
N LEU A 339 5.08 -20.68 -27.01
CA LEU A 339 4.83 -20.14 -28.33
C LEU A 339 6.11 -20.28 -29.15
N SER A 340 5.99 -20.78 -30.39
CA SER A 340 7.09 -20.74 -31.35
C SER A 340 7.30 -19.32 -31.89
N ASP A 341 8.41 -19.09 -32.60
CA ASP A 341 8.71 -17.82 -33.28
C ASP A 341 7.64 -17.41 -34.30
N SER A 342 6.89 -18.40 -34.81
CA SER A 342 5.75 -18.19 -35.73
C SER A 342 4.41 -17.95 -35.03
N GLY A 343 4.40 -17.89 -33.69
CA GLY A 343 3.19 -17.68 -32.88
C GLY A 343 2.33 -18.93 -32.69
N ILE A 344 2.81 -20.11 -33.08
CA ILE A 344 2.08 -21.38 -32.89
C ILE A 344 2.20 -21.82 -31.42
N PRO A 345 1.09 -22.06 -30.69
CA PRO A 345 1.11 -22.53 -29.33
C PRO A 345 1.51 -24.01 -29.23
N ILE A 346 2.28 -24.36 -28.21
CA ILE A 346 2.76 -25.71 -27.90
C ILE A 346 2.34 -26.03 -26.47
N ILE A 347 1.72 -27.19 -26.25
CA ILE A 347 1.26 -27.63 -24.92
C ILE A 347 1.67 -29.08 -24.71
N THR A 348 2.35 -29.35 -23.60
CA THR A 348 2.72 -30.70 -23.15
C THR A 348 2.34 -30.87 -21.69
N LYS A 349 1.70 -32.00 -21.35
CA LYS A 349 1.31 -32.37 -19.98
C LYS A 349 1.72 -33.82 -19.72
N GLU A 350 2.35 -34.07 -18.57
CA GLU A 350 2.84 -35.40 -18.14
C GLU A 350 2.47 -35.70 -16.68
#